data_AF-A0A831SQ96-F1
#
_entry.id   AF-A0A831SQ96-F1
#
_cell.length_a   1.000
_cell.length_b   1.000
_cell.length_c   1.000
_cell.angle_alpha   90.00
_cell.angle_beta   90.00
_cell.angle_gamma   90.00
#
_symmetry.space_group_name_H-M   'P 1'
#
loop_
_entity.id
_entity.type
_entity.pdbx_description
1 polymer ?
#
loop_
_entity_poly.entity_id
_entity_poly.type
_entity_poly.pdbx_seq_one_letter_code
_entity_poly.pdbx_strand_id
1 'polypeptide(L)'
;MSAELDRFTPDGKAKLVKDLQDFNAALWSLISCDNILNPERYSEKNAVEMLNGIGFNFKEREFLEVGERIYNLTRLFNVREGFSSKDDTLPERFREIQEETKWKISQKDFDKMLAEYYSLRGWDSNGKPKKETLDRLDLIF
;
A
#
# COMPACT_ATOMS: atom_id res chain seq x y z
N MET A 1 -3.39 0.32 14.74
CA MET A 1 -2.19 0.22 13.87
C MET A 1 -1.51 1.56 13.57
N SER A 2 -2.18 2.72 13.60
CA SER A 2 -1.52 4.03 13.35
C SER A 2 -1.09 4.81 14.60
N ALA A 3 -1.59 4.47 15.80
CA ALA A 3 -1.43 5.28 17.01
C ALA A 3 0.00 5.28 17.60
N GLU A 4 0.88 4.41 17.13
CA GLU A 4 2.24 4.24 17.67
C GLU A 4 3.33 4.96 16.86
N LEU A 5 3.01 5.49 15.67
CA LEU A 5 4.01 6.16 14.84
C LEU A 5 3.96 7.69 15.03
N ASP A 6 5.11 8.31 15.31
CA ASP A 6 5.23 9.77 15.34
C ASP A 6 4.77 10.35 13.99
N ARG A 7 3.82 11.28 14.03
CA ARG A 7 3.27 11.91 12.83
C ARG A 7 4.23 12.89 12.16
N PHE A 8 5.28 13.32 12.86
CA PHE A 8 6.22 14.34 12.40
C PHE A 8 7.53 13.77 11.83
N THR A 9 7.64 12.44 11.75
CA THR A 9 8.80 11.75 11.19
C THR A 9 8.40 10.86 10.01
N PRO A 10 9.34 10.59 9.07
CA PRO A 10 9.10 9.68 7.95
C PRO A 10 9.09 8.20 8.37
N ASP A 11 9.51 7.88 9.59
CA ASP A 11 9.85 6.51 9.97
C ASP A 11 8.60 5.61 10.08
N GLY A 12 8.67 4.43 9.48
CA GLY A 12 7.60 3.42 9.49
C GLY A 12 6.39 3.75 8.59
N LYS A 13 6.33 4.96 8.01
CA LYS A 13 5.18 5.41 7.20
C LYS A 13 5.06 4.63 5.89
N ALA A 14 6.17 4.40 5.20
CA ALA A 14 6.18 3.65 3.94
C ALA A 14 5.63 2.23 4.11
N LYS A 15 6.07 1.52 5.17
CA LYS A 15 5.57 0.19 5.52
C LYS A 15 4.09 0.21 5.87
N LEU A 16 3.65 1.13 6.72
CA LEU A 16 2.24 1.25 7.10
C LEU A 16 1.35 1.46 5.86
N VAL A 17 1.75 2.36 4.95
CA VAL A 17 1.01 2.63 3.72
C VAL A 17 0.94 1.40 2.83
N LYS A 18 2.06 0.69 2.60
CA LYS A 18 2.08 -0.55 1.83
C LYS A 18 1.12 -1.59 2.42
N ASP A 19 1.22 -1.85 3.72
CA ASP A 19 0.44 -2.89 4.38
C ASP A 19 -1.07 -2.59 4.32
N LEU A 20 -1.47 -1.33 4.58
CA LEU A 20 -2.86 -0.90 4.46
C LEU A 20 -3.37 -1.01 3.02
N GLN A 21 -2.54 -0.68 2.03
CA GLN A 21 -2.91 -0.81 0.61
C GLN A 21 -3.10 -2.26 0.19
N ASP A 22 -2.26 -3.17 0.66
CA ASP A 22 -2.40 -4.61 0.36
C ASP A 22 -3.66 -5.17 1.00
N PHE A 23 -3.89 -4.88 2.27
CA PHE A 23 -5.11 -5.27 2.96
C PHE A 23 -6.37 -4.73 2.26
N ASN A 24 -6.40 -3.43 1.96
CA ASN A 24 -7.54 -2.79 1.31
C ASN A 24 -7.78 -3.35 -0.10
N ALA A 25 -6.73 -3.58 -0.90
CA ALA A 25 -6.88 -4.13 -2.25
C ALA A 25 -7.51 -5.53 -2.22
N ALA A 26 -7.10 -6.38 -1.27
CA ALA A 26 -7.72 -7.69 -1.07
C ALA A 26 -9.17 -7.55 -0.58
N LEU A 27 -9.43 -6.67 0.38
CA LEU A 27 -10.75 -6.47 0.95
C LEU A 27 -11.77 -5.91 -0.05
N TRP A 28 -11.37 -4.94 -0.87
CA TRP A 28 -12.25 -4.36 -1.89
C TRP A 28 -12.63 -5.37 -2.97
N SER A 29 -11.83 -6.42 -3.19
CA SER A 29 -12.22 -7.53 -4.06
C SER A 29 -13.41 -8.35 -3.50
N LEU A 30 -13.63 -8.28 -2.19
CA LEU A 30 -14.81 -8.87 -1.53
C LEU A 30 -16.05 -7.97 -1.61
N ILE A 31 -15.94 -6.77 -2.20
CA ILE A 31 -17.00 -5.76 -2.23
C ILE A 31 -17.43 -5.39 -0.80
N SER A 32 -16.50 -5.46 0.15
CA SER A 32 -16.75 -5.10 1.54
C SER A 32 -16.68 -3.58 1.73
N CYS A 33 -17.47 -3.05 2.66
CA CYS A 33 -17.56 -1.62 2.93
C CYS A 33 -16.51 -1.17 3.95
N ASP A 34 -15.77 -0.10 3.63
CA ASP A 34 -14.75 0.50 4.51
C ASP A 34 -15.28 0.94 5.87
N ASN A 35 -16.55 1.36 5.96
CA ASN A 35 -17.18 1.82 7.21
C ASN A 35 -17.70 0.68 8.09
N ILE A 36 -17.81 -0.55 7.55
CA ILE A 36 -18.08 -1.75 8.36
C ILE A 36 -16.80 -2.21 9.08
N LEU A 37 -15.63 -1.71 8.65
CA LEU A 37 -14.32 -2.03 9.19
C LEU A 37 -13.99 -1.15 10.39
N ASN A 38 -14.66 -1.41 11.51
CA ASN A 38 -14.02 -1.11 12.78
C ASN A 38 -12.69 -1.91 12.79
N PRO A 39 -11.51 -1.27 12.99
CA PRO A 39 -10.22 -1.96 13.04
C PRO A 39 -10.15 -3.09 14.08
N GLU A 40 -11.02 -3.04 15.09
CA GLU A 40 -11.18 -4.11 16.10
C GLU A 40 -12.02 -5.30 15.59
N ARG A 41 -12.76 -5.14 14.48
CA ARG A 41 -13.74 -6.11 13.96
C ARG A 41 -13.43 -6.69 12.59
N TYR A 42 -12.48 -6.17 11.83
CA TYR A 42 -12.07 -6.79 10.56
C TYR A 42 -10.56 -6.68 10.36
N SER A 43 -9.86 -7.72 10.81
CA SER A 43 -8.49 -8.04 10.41
C SER A 43 -8.50 -9.02 9.23
N GLU A 44 -7.33 -9.31 8.69
CA GLU A 44 -7.10 -10.38 7.69
C GLU A 44 -7.76 -11.69 8.15
N LYS A 45 -7.68 -11.99 9.44
CA LYS A 45 -8.30 -13.15 10.08
C LYS A 45 -9.79 -13.25 9.77
N ASN A 46 -10.54 -12.18 9.96
CA ASN A 46 -12.00 -12.20 9.83
C ASN A 46 -12.42 -12.33 8.35
N ALA A 47 -11.68 -11.69 7.44
CA ALA A 47 -11.88 -11.86 6.00
C ALA A 47 -11.63 -13.33 5.58
N VAL A 48 -10.55 -13.94 6.08
CA VAL A 48 -10.24 -15.34 5.84
C VAL A 48 -11.28 -16.28 6.45
N GLU A 49 -11.75 -16.03 7.67
CA GLU A 49 -12.81 -16.82 8.30
C GLU A 49 -14.11 -16.81 7.48
N MET A 50 -14.50 -15.64 6.95
CA MET A 50 -15.66 -15.54 6.05
C MET A 50 -15.48 -16.32 4.76
N LEU A 51 -14.33 -16.16 4.09
CA LEU A 51 -14.01 -16.87 2.85
C LEU A 51 -14.01 -18.39 3.09
N ASN A 52 -13.39 -18.84 4.17
CA ASN A 52 -13.32 -20.27 4.49
C ASN A 52 -14.70 -20.82 4.90
N GLY A 53 -15.54 -20.00 5.53
CA GLY A 53 -16.93 -20.35 5.85
C GLY A 53 -17.82 -20.62 4.62
N ILE A 54 -17.47 -20.09 3.44
CA ILE A 54 -18.19 -20.35 2.19
C ILE A 54 -17.47 -21.34 1.26
N GLY A 55 -16.44 -22.04 1.77
CA GLY A 55 -15.78 -23.16 1.07
C GLY A 55 -14.43 -22.86 0.45
N PHE A 56 -13.85 -21.67 0.68
CA PHE A 56 -12.44 -21.43 0.37
C PHE A 56 -11.51 -22.02 1.44
N ASN A 57 -10.20 -21.96 1.20
CA ASN A 57 -9.18 -22.42 2.14
C ASN A 57 -7.96 -21.48 2.13
N PHE A 58 -8.18 -20.22 2.49
CA PHE A 58 -7.15 -19.21 2.61
C PHE A 58 -6.48 -19.21 3.99
N LYS A 59 -5.22 -18.80 4.02
CA LYS A 59 -4.51 -18.27 5.18
C LYS A 59 -4.44 -16.74 5.09
N GLU A 60 -4.24 -16.08 6.23
CA GLU A 60 -4.13 -14.61 6.31
C GLU A 60 -3.04 -14.05 5.38
N ARG A 61 -1.88 -14.72 5.31
CA ARG A 61 -0.79 -14.33 4.42
C ARG A 61 -1.18 -14.42 2.94
N GLU A 62 -1.95 -15.45 2.56
CA GLU A 62 -2.38 -15.65 1.18
C GLU A 62 -3.41 -14.57 0.79
N PHE A 63 -4.27 -14.15 1.73
CA PHE A 63 -5.17 -13.02 1.54
C PHE A 63 -4.42 -11.71 1.29
N LEU A 64 -3.39 -11.41 2.09
CA LEU A 64 -2.55 -10.22 1.87
C LEU A 64 -1.77 -10.29 0.55
N GLU A 65 -1.31 -11.48 0.15
CA GLU A 65 -0.62 -11.68 -1.13
C GLU A 65 -1.53 -11.42 -2.33
N VAL A 66 -2.83 -11.77 -2.24
CA VAL A 66 -3.84 -11.38 -3.24
C VAL A 66 -3.91 -9.86 -3.36
N GLY A 67 -3.93 -9.15 -2.24
CA GLY A 67 -3.91 -7.69 -2.20
C GLY A 67 -2.67 -7.09 -2.86
N GLU A 68 -1.49 -7.61 -2.51
CA GLU A 68 -0.21 -7.20 -3.11
C GLU A 68 -0.19 -7.45 -4.63
N ARG A 69 -0.74 -8.58 -5.09
CA ARG A 69 -0.90 -8.93 -6.51
C ARG A 69 -1.79 -7.92 -7.23
N ILE A 70 -2.97 -7.60 -6.67
CA ILE A 70 -3.91 -6.63 -7.23
C ILE A 70 -3.27 -5.23 -7.33
N TYR A 71 -2.56 -4.80 -6.28
CA TYR A 71 -1.92 -3.50 -6.26
C TYR A 71 -0.80 -3.40 -7.31
N ASN A 72 0.02 -4.45 -7.46
CA ASN A 72 1.05 -4.50 -8.48
C ASN A 72 0.47 -4.57 -9.91
N LEU A 73 -0.61 -5.33 -10.13
CA LEU A 73 -1.31 -5.35 -11.41
C LEU A 73 -1.84 -3.96 -11.79
N THR A 74 -2.37 -3.23 -10.81
CA THR A 74 -2.83 -1.84 -11.01
C THR A 74 -1.66 -0.92 -11.35
N ARG A 75 -0.52 -1.07 -10.66
CA ARG A 75 0.70 -0.31 -11.01
C ARG A 75 1.21 -0.64 -12.41
N LEU A 76 1.20 -1.91 -12.81
CA LEU A 76 1.59 -2.33 -14.16
C LEU A 76 0.72 -1.68 -15.24
N PHE A 77 -0.60 -1.63 -15.02
CA PHE A 77 -1.50 -0.91 -15.91
C PHE A 77 -1.09 0.57 -16.02
N ASN A 78 -0.89 1.26 -14.89
CA ASN A 78 -0.50 2.67 -14.91
C ASN A 78 0.86 2.90 -15.62
N VAL A 79 1.85 2.03 -15.36
CA VAL A 79 3.17 2.10 -16.02
C VAL A 79 3.04 1.90 -17.53
N ARG A 80 2.17 0.98 -17.99
CA ARG A 80 1.86 0.80 -19.42
C ARG A 80 1.29 2.08 -20.04
N GLU A 81 0.45 2.80 -19.30
CA GLU A 81 -0.14 4.08 -19.72
C GLU A 81 0.81 5.29 -19.54
N GLY A 82 2.05 5.06 -19.09
CA GLY A 82 3.10 6.09 -19.02
C GLY A 82 3.36 6.68 -17.63
N PHE A 83 2.72 6.18 -16.57
CA PHE A 83 3.05 6.59 -15.19
C PHE A 83 4.47 6.16 -14.81
N SER A 84 5.12 7.01 -14.04
CA SER A 84 6.49 6.83 -13.56
C SER A 84 6.66 7.43 -12.17
N SER A 85 7.89 7.36 -11.63
CA SER A 85 8.23 8.04 -10.38
C SER A 85 8.08 9.56 -10.42
N LYS A 86 7.98 10.17 -11.61
CA LYS A 86 7.71 11.61 -11.76
C LYS A 86 6.30 12.00 -11.33
N ASP A 87 5.37 11.05 -11.41
CA ASP A 87 3.95 11.26 -11.12
C ASP A 87 3.63 10.97 -9.64
N ASP A 88 4.51 10.25 -8.94
CA ASP A 88 4.39 9.93 -7.52
C ASP A 88 4.87 11.13 -6.67
N THR A 89 4.14 12.25 -6.73
CA THR A 89 4.46 13.51 -6.03
C THR A 89 3.32 14.00 -5.13
N LEU A 90 3.62 14.95 -4.24
CA LEU A 90 2.63 15.65 -3.44
C LEU A 90 2.25 17.00 -4.08
N PRO A 91 0.97 17.40 -3.97
CA PRO A 91 0.55 18.78 -4.24
C PRO A 91 1.35 19.79 -3.40
N GLU A 92 1.58 20.99 -3.94
CA GLU A 92 2.43 22.02 -3.32
C GLU A 92 1.99 22.39 -1.89
N ARG A 93 0.69 22.38 -1.62
CA ARG A 93 0.13 22.70 -0.30
C ARG A 93 0.69 21.86 0.84
N PHE A 94 1.10 20.60 0.58
CA PHE A 94 1.69 19.73 1.60
C PHE A 94 3.18 20.01 1.88
N ARG A 95 3.83 20.77 1.00
CA ARG A 95 5.25 21.19 1.11
C ARG A 95 5.38 22.52 1.86
N GLU A 96 4.28 23.25 2.03
CA GLU A 96 4.19 24.47 2.84
C GLU A 96 4.12 24.16 4.34
N ILE A 97 4.62 25.10 5.15
CA ILE A 97 4.51 25.03 6.61
C ILE A 97 3.05 25.21 6.99
N GLN A 98 2.49 24.22 7.67
CA GLN A 98 1.12 24.30 8.19
C GLN A 98 1.09 25.20 9.42
N GLU A 99 0.15 26.16 9.44
CA GLU A 99 0.09 27.16 10.51
C GLU A 99 -0.17 26.55 11.89
N GLU A 100 -0.98 25.49 11.94
CA GLU A 100 -1.41 24.85 13.18
C GLU A 100 -0.33 23.98 13.82
N THR A 101 0.41 23.22 13.01
CA THR A 101 1.41 22.26 13.50
C THR A 101 2.83 22.79 13.43
N LYS A 102 3.05 23.92 12.74
CA LYS A 102 4.38 24.46 12.39
C LYS A 102 5.28 23.45 11.68
N TRP A 103 4.68 22.47 11.03
CA TRP A 103 5.37 21.36 10.37
C TRP A 103 5.05 21.33 8.87
N LYS A 104 5.96 20.75 8.08
CA LYS A 104 5.79 20.49 6.66
C LYS A 104 6.41 19.15 6.29
N ILE A 105 5.94 18.55 5.19
CA ILE A 105 6.65 17.44 4.57
C ILE A 105 7.78 18.03 3.75
N SER A 106 9.03 17.84 4.20
CA SER A 106 10.18 18.26 3.41
C SER A 106 10.34 17.37 2.18
N GLN A 107 10.86 17.91 1.07
CA GLN A 107 11.18 17.11 -0.13
C GLN A 107 12.09 15.93 0.23
N LYS A 108 13.09 16.16 1.09
CA LYS A 108 14.02 15.12 1.54
C LYS A 108 13.31 13.97 2.27
N ASP A 109 12.37 14.28 3.15
CA ASP A 109 11.63 13.25 3.89
C ASP A 109 10.67 12.51 2.97
N PHE A 110 10.02 13.22 2.04
CA PHE A 110 9.17 12.60 1.02
C PHE A 110 9.97 11.63 0.14
N ASP A 111 11.13 12.06 -0.38
CA ASP A 111 11.99 11.22 -1.22
C ASP A 111 12.50 9.98 -0.46
N LYS A 112 12.84 10.14 0.82
CA LYS A 112 13.21 9.02 1.71
C LYS A 112 12.05 8.02 1.82
N MET A 113 10.84 8.49 2.12
CA MET A 113 9.66 7.63 2.25
C MET A 113 9.30 6.95 0.93
N LEU A 114 9.40 7.65 -0.20
CA LEU A 114 9.09 7.11 -1.52
C LEU A 114 10.10 6.03 -1.93
N ALA A 115 11.39 6.26 -1.71
CA ALA A 115 12.43 5.26 -1.96
C ALA A 115 12.26 4.01 -1.07
N GLU A 116 11.94 4.20 0.21
CA GLU A 116 11.61 3.10 1.12
C GLU A 116 10.37 2.33 0.63
N TYR A 117 9.32 3.04 0.22
CA TYR A 117 8.10 2.45 -0.31
C TYR A 117 8.37 1.60 -1.56
N TYR A 118 9.15 2.10 -2.53
CA TYR A 118 9.54 1.31 -3.71
C TYR A 118 10.35 0.08 -3.33
N SER A 119 11.29 0.21 -2.38
CA SER A 119 12.05 -0.93 -1.89
C SER A 119 11.15 -2.00 -1.28
N LEU A 120 10.21 -1.62 -0.42
CA LEU A 120 9.25 -2.52 0.22
C LEU A 120 8.26 -3.15 -0.78
N ARG A 121 7.92 -2.41 -1.84
CA ARG A 121 7.09 -2.89 -2.95
C ARG A 121 7.84 -3.80 -3.92
N GLY A 122 9.16 -3.86 -3.85
CA GLY A 122 9.98 -4.57 -4.83
C GLY A 122 9.95 -3.90 -6.20
N TRP A 123 9.91 -2.56 -6.22
CA TRP A 123 9.93 -1.73 -7.43
C TRP A 123 11.32 -1.15 -7.67
N ASP A 124 11.60 -0.73 -8.91
CA ASP A 124 12.81 0.03 -9.26
C ASP A 124 12.66 1.53 -8.93
N SER A 125 13.71 2.31 -9.19
CA SER A 125 13.72 3.76 -8.94
C SER A 125 12.78 4.56 -9.86
N ASN A 126 12.27 3.96 -10.94
CA ASN A 126 11.25 4.54 -11.78
C ASN A 126 9.83 4.14 -11.34
N GLY A 127 9.71 3.40 -10.23
CA GLY A 127 8.44 2.93 -9.68
C GLY A 127 7.83 1.79 -10.50
N LYS A 128 8.63 1.02 -11.24
CA LYS A 128 8.16 -0.16 -11.97
C LYS A 128 8.42 -1.43 -11.13
N PRO A 129 7.43 -2.34 -10.99
CA PRO A 129 7.67 -3.63 -10.35
C PRO A 129 8.83 -4.40 -11.00
N LYS A 130 9.76 -4.91 -10.18
CA LYS A 130 10.89 -5.71 -10.65
C LYS A 130 10.44 -7.09 -11.09
N LYS A 131 11.24 -7.74 -11.94
CA LYS A 131 10.93 -9.08 -12.48
C LYS A 131 10.71 -10.12 -11.37
N GLU A 132 11.52 -10.08 -10.31
CA GLU A 132 11.42 -11.00 -9.19
C GLU A 132 10.11 -10.82 -8.41
N THR A 133 9.62 -9.58 -8.31
CA THR A 133 8.32 -9.26 -7.71
C THR A 133 7.18 -9.78 -8.57
N LEU A 134 7.29 -9.62 -9.90
CA LEU A 134 6.27 -10.11 -10.83
C LEU A 134 6.20 -11.64 -10.85
N ASP A 135 7.35 -12.31 -10.83
CA ASP A 135 7.45 -13.77 -10.76
C ASP A 135 6.77 -14.30 -9.49
N ARG A 136 7.13 -13.75 -8.32
CA ARG A 136 6.55 -14.14 -7.03
C ARG A 136 5.03 -13.93 -6.97
N LEU A 137 4.50 -12.94 -7.68
CA LEU A 137 3.08 -12.59 -7.67
C LEU A 137 2.30 -13.21 -8.83
N ASP A 138 2.89 -14.10 -9.62
CA ASP A 138 2.28 -14.72 -10.80
C ASP A 138 1.77 -13.69 -11.83
N LEU A 139 2.53 -12.61 -12.03
CA LEU A 139 2.23 -11.51 -12.94
C LEU A 139 3.14 -11.47 -14.18
N ILE A 140 3.79 -12.59 -14.51
CA ILE A 140 4.52 -12.76 -15.77
C ILE A 140 3.54 -13.31 -16.81
N PHE A 141 3.26 -12.52 -17.84
CA PHE A 141 2.38 -12.87 -18.95
C PHE A 141 2.95 -12.37 -20.28
#